data_AF-A0A4S4HLN3-F1
#
_entry.id   AF-A0A4S4HLN3-F1
#
_cell.length_a   1.000
_cell.length_b   1.000
_cell.length_c   1.000
_cell.angle_alpha   90.00
_cell.angle_beta   90.00
_cell.angle_gamma   90.00
#
_symmetry.space_group_name_H-M   'P 1'
#
loop_
_entity.id
_entity.type
_entity.pdbx_description
1 polymer ?
#
loop_
_entity_poly.entity_id
_entity_poly.type
_entity_poly.pdbx_seq_one_letter_code
_entity_poly.pdbx_strand_id
1 'polypeptide(L)'
;MKATGVIRKVDELGRIVIPKELRDVLGIQIKSPLEIFVEEDKVILQKYQPYNACQITGDVSNQNISLANGNITVSIDGAKYLIKEIEKFLNKSEV
;
A
#
# COMPACT_ATOMS: atom_id res chain seq x y z
N MET A 1 -11.41 -6.94 14.79
CA MET A 1 -10.78 -5.75 15.43
C MET A 1 -10.38 -6.11 16.85
N LYS A 2 -9.17 -5.79 17.29
CA LYS A 2 -8.76 -5.94 18.70
C LYS A 2 -8.92 -4.58 19.38
N ALA A 3 -9.77 -4.49 20.40
CA ALA A 3 -9.89 -3.29 21.20
C ALA A 3 -8.69 -3.20 22.16
N THR A 4 -7.93 -2.12 22.06
CA THR A 4 -6.80 -1.87 22.96
C THR A 4 -7.24 -1.14 24.22
N GLY A 5 -8.43 -0.53 24.23
CA GLY A 5 -8.98 0.20 25.37
C GLY A 5 -8.22 1.49 25.73
N VAL A 6 -7.26 1.90 24.92
CA VAL A 6 -6.41 3.06 25.20
C VAL A 6 -7.08 4.34 24.69
N ILE A 7 -7.35 5.26 25.61
CA ILE A 7 -7.92 6.59 25.31
C ILE A 7 -6.79 7.62 25.33
N ARG A 8 -6.73 8.47 24.31
CA ARG A 8 -5.78 9.59 24.25
C ARG A 8 -6.50 10.87 23.87
N LYS A 9 -6.13 11.97 24.53
CA LYS A 9 -6.58 13.31 24.16
C LYS A 9 -5.83 13.76 22.91
N VAL A 10 -6.52 14.52 22.09
CA VAL A 10 -5.93 15.27 20.98
C VAL A 10 -5.19 16.47 21.55
N ASP A 11 -4.04 16.82 20.98
CA ASP A 11 -3.33 18.05 21.35
C ASP A 11 -3.94 19.31 20.69
N GLU A 12 -3.37 20.48 20.99
CA GLU A 12 -3.86 21.77 20.47
C GLU A 12 -3.79 21.89 18.93
N LEU A 13 -3.01 21.03 18.27
CA LEU A 13 -2.81 21.03 16.83
C LEU A 13 -3.56 19.91 16.12
N GLY A 14 -4.37 19.11 16.83
CA GLY A 14 -5.11 18.00 16.23
C GLY A 14 -4.31 16.69 16.14
N ARG A 15 -3.13 16.59 16.75
CA ARG A 15 -2.29 15.39 16.71
C ARG A 15 -2.68 14.42 17.83
N ILE A 16 -2.55 13.12 17.53
CA ILE A 16 -2.70 12.05 18.50
C ILE A 16 -1.39 11.29 18.67
N VAL A 17 -1.15 10.80 19.88
CA VAL A 17 0.05 10.01 20.19
C VAL A 17 -0.30 8.52 20.15
N ILE A 18 0.45 7.76 19.35
CA ILE A 18 0.38 6.29 19.34
C ILE A 18 1.24 5.74 20.48
N PRO A 19 0.65 4.96 21.42
CA PRO A 19 1.39 4.31 22.50
C PRO A 19 2.60 3.52 22.02
N LYS A 20 3.65 3.47 22.86
CA LYS A 20 4.92 2.82 22.50
C LYS A 20 4.73 1.32 22.22
N GLU A 21 3.88 0.68 22.99
CA GLU A 21 3.54 -0.74 22.88
C GLU A 21 2.95 -1.05 21.50
N LEU A 22 2.01 -0.21 21.02
CA LEU A 22 1.41 -0.39 19.69
C LEU A 22 2.42 -0.11 18.58
N ARG A 23 3.31 0.87 18.77
CA ARG A 23 4.40 1.11 17.81
C ARG A 23 5.35 -0.07 17.70
N ASP A 24 5.66 -0.74 18.80
CA ASP A 24 6.56 -1.89 18.80
C ASP A 24 5.90 -3.12 18.18
N VAL A 25 4.64 -3.42 18.54
CA VAL A 25 3.87 -4.52 17.95
C VAL A 25 3.65 -4.32 16.45
N LEU A 26 3.31 -3.09 16.04
CA LEU A 26 3.13 -2.78 14.63
C LEU A 26 4.46 -2.51 13.92
N GLY A 27 5.60 -2.38 14.60
CA GLY A 27 6.88 -2.03 14.00
C GLY A 27 6.87 -0.66 13.30
N ILE A 28 6.23 0.35 13.91
CA ILE A 28 6.21 1.74 13.45
C ILE A 28 7.38 2.48 14.10
N GLN A 29 8.38 2.84 13.29
CA GLN A 29 9.55 3.58 13.76
C GLN A 29 9.32 5.09 13.73
N ILE A 30 10.25 5.83 14.34
CA ILE A 30 10.23 7.29 14.32
C ILE A 30 10.34 7.74 12.85
N LYS A 31 9.48 8.68 12.42
CA LYS A 31 9.36 9.16 11.03
C LYS A 31 8.89 8.11 10.01
N SER A 32 8.39 6.95 10.43
CA SER A 32 7.76 6.02 9.49
C SER A 32 6.51 6.65 8.86
N PRO A 33 6.35 6.59 7.53
CA PRO A 33 5.14 7.08 6.88
C PRO A 33 3.96 6.16 7.21
N LEU A 34 2.83 6.77 7.52
CA LEU A 34 1.56 6.09 7.76
C LEU A 34 0.52 6.65 6.80
N GLU A 35 -0.31 5.77 6.29
CA GLU A 35 -1.45 6.11 5.47
C GLU A 35 -2.70 6.23 6.34
N ILE A 36 -3.53 7.23 6.05
CA ILE A 36 -4.73 7.56 6.82
C ILE A 36 -5.93 7.30 5.93
N PHE A 37 -6.79 6.37 6.35
CA PHE A 37 -8.07 6.10 5.72
C PHE A 37 -9.21 6.56 6.64
N VAL A 38 -10.32 6.95 6.04
CA VAL A 38 -11.55 7.30 6.74
C VAL A 38 -12.64 6.36 6.25
N GLU A 39 -13.27 5.64 7.18
CA GLU A 39 -14.38 4.74 6.92
C GLU A 39 -15.50 5.07 7.90
N GLU A 40 -16.62 5.60 7.39
CA GLU A 40 -17.76 6.07 8.18
C GLU A 40 -17.34 7.09 9.26
N ASP A 41 -17.31 6.67 10.53
CA ASP A 41 -16.97 7.45 11.71
C ASP A 41 -15.59 7.06 12.30
N LYS A 42 -14.79 6.27 11.57
CA LYS A 42 -13.52 5.72 12.04
C LYS A 42 -12.34 6.22 11.20
N VAL A 43 -11.24 6.46 11.88
CA VAL A 43 -9.93 6.68 11.26
C VAL A 43 -9.12 5.40 11.35
N ILE A 44 -8.64 4.92 10.20
CA ILE A 44 -7.83 3.72 10.09
C ILE A 44 -6.42 4.13 9.68
N LEU A 45 -5.43 3.75 10.49
CA LEU A 45 -4.02 3.99 10.21
C LEU A 45 -3.36 2.70 9.70
N GLN A 46 -2.68 2.78 8.56
CA GLN A 46 -1.92 1.66 8.00
C GLN A 46 -0.48 2.08 7.71
N LYS A 47 0.44 1.12 7.65
CA LYS A 47 1.81 1.41 7.20
C LYS A 47 1.79 1.82 5.74
N TYR A 48 2.38 2.96 5.43
CA TYR A 48 2.52 3.36 4.05
C TYR A 48 3.54 2.45 3.35
N GLN A 49 3.08 1.75 2.31
CA GLN A 49 3.92 0.92 1.47
C GLN A 49 3.99 1.54 0.06
N PRO A 50 5.04 2.31 -0.27
CA PRO A 50 5.13 2.99 -1.57
C PRO A 50 5.26 2.03 -2.75
N TYR A 51 5.65 0.78 -2.51
CA TYR A 51 6.03 -0.18 -3.54
C TYR A 51 4.86 -0.93 -4.19
N ASN A 52 3.62 -0.64 -3.77
CA ASN A 52 2.41 -1.30 -4.28
C ASN A 52 1.68 -0.48 -5.34
N ALA A 53 2.30 0.53 -5.95
CA ALA A 53 1.74 1.20 -7.11
C ALA A 53 1.98 0.36 -8.38
N CYS A 54 0.92 0.07 -9.12
CA CYS A 54 1.03 -0.56 -10.43
C CYS A 54 1.73 0.39 -11.40
N GLN A 55 2.84 -0.03 -11.99
CA GLN A 55 3.57 0.78 -12.98
C GLN A 55 2.79 1.03 -14.28
N ILE A 56 1.77 0.21 -14.57
CA ILE A 56 0.97 0.29 -15.80
C ILE A 56 -0.30 1.13 -15.57
N THR A 57 -1.06 0.81 -14.53
CA THR A 57 -2.38 1.43 -14.27
C THR A 57 -2.33 2.58 -13.28
N GLY A 58 -1.24 2.71 -12.51
CA GLY A 58 -1.12 3.71 -11.43
C GLY A 58 -1.89 3.33 -10.16
N ASP A 59 -2.66 2.24 -10.16
CA ASP A 59 -3.44 1.82 -9.00
C ASP A 59 -2.53 1.35 -7.87
N VAL A 60 -2.72 1.91 -6.68
CA VAL A 60 -2.06 1.47 -5.46
C VAL A 60 -2.97 0.44 -4.79
N SER A 61 -2.56 -0.82 -4.78
CA SER A 61 -3.33 -1.89 -4.15
C SER A 61 -2.41 -2.93 -3.53
N ASN A 62 -2.80 -3.43 -2.35
CA ASN A 62 -2.11 -4.55 -1.68
C ASN A 62 -2.22 -5.88 -2.46
N GLN A 63 -3.04 -5.93 -3.51
CA GLN A 63 -3.15 -7.08 -4.41
C GLN A 63 -2.19 -6.99 -5.60
N ASN A 64 -1.36 -5.95 -5.68
CA ASN A 64 -0.40 -5.81 -6.77
C ASN A 64 0.73 -6.82 -6.61
N ILE A 65 1.10 -7.41 -7.74
CA ILE A 65 2.09 -8.48 -7.86
C ILE A 65 3.42 -7.91 -8.34
N SER A 66 4.50 -8.36 -7.71
CA SER A 66 5.87 -8.03 -8.13
C SER A 66 6.40 -9.11 -9.08
N LEU A 67 6.78 -8.71 -10.29
CA LEU A 67 7.38 -9.51 -11.35
C LEU A 67 8.86 -9.13 -11.55
N ALA A 68 9.61 -9.96 -12.28
CA ALA A 68 11.03 -9.75 -12.61
C ALA A 68 11.91 -9.49 -11.37
N ASN A 69 11.81 -10.36 -10.36
CA ASN A 69 12.56 -10.28 -9.09
C ASN A 69 12.35 -8.97 -8.30
N GLY A 70 11.15 -8.38 -8.38
CA GLY A 70 10.82 -7.15 -7.63
C GLY A 70 11.02 -5.86 -8.41
N ASN A 71 11.44 -5.92 -9.67
CA ASN A 71 11.65 -4.73 -10.50
C ASN A 71 10.36 -4.14 -11.07
N ILE A 72 9.30 -4.96 -11.19
CA ILE A 72 8.04 -4.57 -11.83
C ILE A 72 6.89 -4.85 -10.85
N THR A 73 6.22 -3.82 -10.35
CA THR A 73 4.97 -3.99 -9.60
C THR A 73 3.79 -3.70 -10.52
N VAL A 74 2.88 -4.66 -10.67
CA VAL A 74 1.70 -4.53 -11.54
C VAL A 74 0.43 -5.01 -10.85
N SER A 75 -0.69 -4.37 -11.17
CA SER A 75 -2.02 -4.85 -10.82
C SER A 75 -2.43 -6.02 -11.72
N ILE A 76 -3.46 -6.77 -11.32
CA ILE A 76 -3.99 -7.90 -12.10
C ILE A 76 -4.39 -7.45 -13.52
N ASP A 77 -5.00 -6.27 -13.64
CA ASP A 77 -5.41 -5.72 -14.94
C ASP A 77 -4.21 -5.22 -15.75
N GLY A 78 -3.22 -4.59 -15.10
CA GLY A 78 -1.95 -4.23 -15.73
C GLY A 78 -1.18 -5.43 -16.27
N ALA A 79 -1.20 -6.57 -15.54
CA ALA A 79 -0.58 -7.81 -15.99
C ALA A 79 -1.27 -8.40 -17.22
N LYS A 80 -2.62 -8.40 -17.28
CA LYS A 80 -3.38 -8.83 -18.46
C LYS A 80 -3.07 -7.96 -19.68
N TYR A 81 -2.91 -6.66 -19.48
CA TYR A 81 -2.54 -5.73 -20.54
C TYR A 81 -1.13 -6.03 -21.08
N LEU A 82 -0.16 -6.21 -20.18
CA LEU A 82 1.22 -6.56 -20.54
C LEU A 82 1.32 -7.85 -21.33
N ILE A 83 0.58 -8.90 -20.94
CA ILE A 83 0.59 -10.18 -21.67
C ILE A 83 0.11 -9.96 -23.11
N LYS A 84 -0.99 -9.23 -23.31
CA LYS A 84 -1.50 -8.93 -24.67
C LYS A 84 -0.51 -8.14 -25.51
N GLU A 85 0.18 -7.16 -24.93
CA GLU A 85 1.19 -6.39 -25.67
C GLU A 85 2.42 -7.22 -26.01
N ILE A 86 2.90 -8.03 -25.07
CA ILE A 86 4.06 -8.92 -25.26
C ILE A 86 3.76 -9.97 -26.34
N GLU A 87 2.60 -10.61 -26.30
CA GLU A 87 2.16 -11.55 -27.35
C GLU A 87 2.10 -10.88 -28.72
N LYS A 88 1.58 -9.64 -28.80
CA LYS A 88 1.53 -8.88 -30.05
C LYS A 88 2.93 -8.51 -30.58
N PHE A 89 3.90 -8.27 -29.69
CA PHE A 89 5.28 -7.97 -30.06
C PHE A 89 6.05 -9.21 -30.50
N LEU A 90 5.90 -10.33 -29.79
CA LEU A 90 6.53 -11.60 -30.14
C LEU A 90 6.04 -12.11 -31.50
N ASN A 91 4.72 -12.05 -31.74
CA ASN A 91 4.13 -12.44 -33.02
C ASN A 91 4.51 -11.50 -34.19
N LYS A 92 5.01 -10.30 -33.92
CA LYS A 92 5.54 -9.38 -34.93
C LYS A 92 6.99 -9.65 -35.30
N SER A 93 7.69 -10.47 -34.51
CA SER A 93 9.12 -10.75 -34.65
C SER A 93 9.39 -12.01 -35.49
N GLU A 94 8.33 -12.73 -35.90
CA GLU A 94 8.40 -13.94 -36.73
C GLU A 94 8.10 -13.70 -38.23
N VAL A 95 8.19 -12.45 -38.72
CA VAL A 95 8.09 -12.12 -40.16
C VAL A 95 9.31 -11.36 -40.64
#